data_AF-A0A1V5GPY0-F1
#
_entry.id   AF-A0A1V5GPY0-F1
#
_cell.length_a   1.000
_cell.length_b   1.000
_cell.length_c   1.000
_cell.angle_alpha   90.00
_cell.angle_beta   90.00
_cell.angle_gamma   90.00
#
_symmetry.space_group_name_H-M   'P 1'
#
loop_
_entity.id
_entity.type
_entity.pdbx_description
1 polymer ?
#
loop_
_entity_poly.entity_id
_entity_poly.type
_entity_poly.pdbx_seq_one_letter_code
_entity_poly.pdbx_strand_id
1 'polypeptide(L)'
;MLPENNILFKGVDPADCQRMMVCFSPEIKKYKSGSRIIDFSENSDKVGIILSGRAVMERYDINGVRTIIESLSEQSIFGVFFTFSASPRNNIEIVAETDCEIMFLKRSEITKRCENACRCHTTVVENLLSLMSEKAISLTERIEVLSQRTIEDKLISCLSIIEEKTPTGKTPQIPFTTTALSDYLCVNRSALQRVITKLKSDGILTISKRRFHILRNSDIDD
;
A
#
# COMPACT_ATOMS: atom_id res chain seq x y z
N MET A 1 19.04 -12.40 6.78
CA MET A 1 18.42 -11.98 8.06
C MET A 1 16.96 -12.42 8.06
N LEU A 2 16.42 -12.86 9.19
CA LEU A 2 15.01 -13.24 9.29
C LEU A 2 14.14 -11.97 9.35
N PRO A 3 13.02 -11.91 8.63
CA PRO A 3 12.11 -10.75 8.65
C PRO A 3 11.21 -10.79 9.90
N GLU A 4 11.78 -10.94 11.09
CA GLU A 4 11.02 -11.05 12.36
C GLU A 4 10.20 -9.79 12.65
N ASN A 5 10.66 -8.63 12.16
CA ASN A 5 9.96 -7.36 12.28
C ASN A 5 8.94 -7.10 11.16
N ASN A 6 8.75 -8.06 10.25
CA ASN A 6 7.86 -7.90 9.13
C ASN A 6 6.40 -8.12 9.52
N ILE A 7 5.52 -7.30 8.96
CA ILE A 7 4.07 -7.37 9.20
C ILE A 7 3.47 -8.75 8.92
N LEU A 8 4.05 -9.53 8.01
CA LEU A 8 3.61 -10.90 7.72
C LEU A 8 3.83 -11.85 8.92
N PHE A 9 4.90 -11.63 9.69
CA PHE A 9 5.29 -12.45 10.84
C PHE A 9 4.93 -11.80 12.18
N LYS A 10 4.10 -10.75 12.16
CA LYS A 10 3.64 -10.06 13.38
C LYS A 10 3.00 -11.05 14.35
N GLY A 11 3.46 -11.05 15.61
CA GLY A 11 2.95 -11.93 16.65
C GLY A 11 3.52 -13.36 16.62
N VAL A 12 4.49 -13.64 15.77
CA VAL A 12 5.24 -14.91 15.75
C VAL A 12 6.54 -14.74 16.53
N ASP A 13 6.82 -15.67 17.45
CA ASP A 13 8.06 -15.67 18.23
C ASP A 13 9.29 -15.95 17.34
N PRO A 14 10.49 -15.40 17.63
CA PRO A 14 11.70 -15.67 16.85
C PRO A 14 12.02 -17.16 16.66
N ALA A 15 11.81 -17.98 17.70
CA ALA A 15 12.03 -19.43 17.60
C ALA A 15 11.02 -20.09 16.64
N ASP A 16 9.81 -19.56 16.56
CA ASP A 16 8.76 -20.02 15.65
C ASP A 16 9.06 -19.56 14.22
N CYS A 17 9.53 -18.33 14.03
CA CYS A 17 9.98 -17.80 12.74
C CYS A 17 11.07 -18.68 12.12
N GLN A 18 12.04 -19.13 12.91
CA GLN A 18 13.08 -20.06 12.45
C GLN A 18 12.49 -21.39 11.97
N ARG A 19 11.54 -21.97 12.73
CA ARG A 19 10.87 -23.22 12.32
C ARG A 19 10.06 -23.02 11.03
N MET A 20 9.46 -21.83 10.85
CA MET A 20 8.71 -21.51 9.63
C MET A 20 9.60 -21.42 8.39
N MET A 21 10.87 -21.04 8.52
CA MET A 21 11.79 -21.08 7.38
C MET A 21 11.97 -22.50 6.84
N VAL A 22 11.90 -23.52 7.70
CA VAL A 22 11.89 -24.92 7.27
C VAL A 22 10.60 -25.24 6.52
N CYS A 23 9.44 -24.85 7.08
CA CYS A 23 8.13 -25.13 6.48
C CYS A 23 7.93 -24.45 5.11
N PHE A 24 8.38 -23.20 4.98
CA PHE A 24 8.21 -22.38 3.77
C PHE A 24 9.32 -22.57 2.74
N SER A 25 10.49 -23.04 3.18
CA SER A 25 11.67 -23.21 2.32
C SER A 25 11.91 -21.98 1.43
N PRO A 26 12.13 -20.79 2.03
CA PRO A 26 12.26 -19.55 1.29
C PRO A 26 13.46 -19.58 0.35
N GLU A 27 13.31 -18.92 -0.79
CA GLU A 27 14.40 -18.69 -1.73
C GLU A 27 14.93 -17.26 -1.55
N ILE A 28 16.19 -17.11 -1.13
CA ILE A 28 16.84 -15.80 -1.02
C ILE A 28 17.61 -15.52 -2.31
N LYS A 29 17.33 -14.38 -2.93
CA LYS A 29 17.99 -13.93 -4.17
C LYS A 29 18.53 -12.51 -4.02
N LYS A 30 19.70 -12.29 -4.62
CA LYS A 30 20.33 -10.98 -4.70
C LYS A 30 20.16 -10.40 -6.09
N TYR A 31 19.84 -9.12 -6.16
CA TYR A 31 19.63 -8.37 -7.39
C TYR A 31 20.52 -7.13 -7.36
N LYS A 32 21.12 -6.80 -8.50
CA LYS A 32 21.88 -5.56 -8.65
C LYS A 32 20.93 -4.41 -8.98
N SER A 33 21.32 -3.19 -8.64
CA SER A 33 20.62 -1.98 -9.10
C SER A 33 20.33 -2.05 -10.61
N GLY A 34 19.11 -1.68 -11.01
CA GLY A 34 18.61 -1.75 -12.37
C GLY A 34 18.09 -3.13 -12.81
N SER A 35 18.28 -4.18 -11.99
CA SER A 35 17.80 -5.52 -12.35
C SER A 35 16.29 -5.66 -12.14
N ARG A 36 15.63 -6.36 -13.07
CA ARG A 36 14.23 -6.77 -12.92
C ARG A 36 14.15 -7.91 -11.88
N ILE A 37 13.36 -7.69 -10.82
CA ILE A 37 13.14 -8.63 -9.72
C ILE A 37 12.02 -9.61 -10.07
N ILE A 38 10.87 -9.08 -10.49
CA ILE A 38 9.68 -9.82 -10.90
C ILE A 38 9.07 -9.16 -12.13
N ASP A 39 8.54 -9.99 -13.02
CA ASP A 39 7.60 -9.63 -14.07
C ASP A 39 6.28 -10.34 -13.78
N PHE A 40 5.20 -9.58 -13.55
CA PHE A 40 3.90 -10.16 -13.21
C PHE A 40 3.11 -10.69 -14.42
N SER A 41 3.60 -10.46 -15.65
CA SER A 41 3.04 -11.10 -16.85
C SER A 41 3.41 -12.59 -16.92
N GLU A 42 4.57 -12.95 -16.38
CA GLU A 42 5.01 -14.32 -16.19
C GLU A 42 4.46 -14.84 -14.87
N ASN A 43 3.41 -15.66 -14.91
CA ASN A 43 2.67 -16.20 -13.77
C ASN A 43 3.57 -16.52 -12.54
N SER A 44 3.74 -15.54 -11.64
CA SER A 44 4.67 -15.64 -10.53
C SER A 44 3.88 -15.99 -9.26
N ASP A 45 3.85 -17.28 -8.92
CA ASP A 45 3.20 -17.78 -7.70
C ASP A 45 4.07 -17.55 -6.44
N LYS A 46 4.65 -16.36 -6.33
CA LYS A 46 5.61 -15.99 -5.27
C LYS A 46 5.20 -14.70 -4.58
N VAL A 47 5.40 -14.69 -3.27
CA VAL A 47 5.39 -13.51 -2.41
C VAL A 47 6.84 -13.15 -2.11
N GLY A 48 7.22 -11.90 -2.37
CA GLY A 48 8.54 -11.37 -2.10
C GLY A 48 8.55 -10.45 -0.89
N ILE A 49 9.62 -10.53 -0.09
CA ILE A 49 9.92 -9.62 1.01
C ILE A 49 11.29 -9.01 0.75
N ILE A 50 11.39 -7.68 0.79
CA ILE A 50 12.68 -7.00 0.72
C ILE A 50 13.41 -7.14 2.06
N LEU A 51 14.50 -7.92 2.08
CA LEU A 51 15.35 -8.05 3.27
C LEU A 51 16.34 -6.89 3.40
N SER A 52 16.79 -6.33 2.27
CA SER A 52 17.62 -5.14 2.24
C SER A 52 17.52 -4.46 0.87
N GLY A 53 17.73 -3.14 0.85
CA GLY A 53 17.72 -2.33 -0.38
C GLY A 53 16.37 -1.65 -0.64
N ARG A 54 16.20 -1.18 -1.87
CA ARG A 54 15.01 -0.48 -2.36
C ARG A 54 14.67 -0.93 -3.77
N ALA A 55 13.39 -1.10 -4.02
CA ALA A 55 12.83 -1.44 -5.31
C ALA A 55 11.63 -0.55 -5.62
N VAL A 56 11.20 -0.57 -6.87
CA VAL A 56 10.02 0.16 -7.32
C VAL A 56 9.12 -0.77 -8.10
N MET A 57 7.82 -0.71 -7.81
CA MET A 57 6.80 -1.32 -8.64
C MET A 57 6.42 -0.32 -9.73
N GLU A 58 6.58 -0.72 -10.97
CA GLU A 58 6.32 0.13 -12.13
C GLU A 58 5.39 -0.57 -13.12
N ARG A 59 4.65 0.24 -13.87
CA ARG A 59 3.76 -0.21 -14.91
C ARG A 59 4.10 0.46 -16.21
N TYR A 60 4.06 -0.31 -17.29
CA TYR A 60 4.06 0.21 -18.66
C TYR A 60 2.64 0.15 -19.22
N ASP A 61 2.18 1.25 -19.81
CA ASP A 61 0.96 1.24 -20.61
C ASP A 61 1.22 0.75 -22.04
N ILE A 62 0.17 0.67 -22.86
CA ILE A 62 0.24 0.21 -24.25
C ILE A 62 1.16 1.08 -25.14
N ASN A 63 1.45 2.32 -24.72
CA ASN A 63 2.32 3.24 -25.43
C ASN A 63 3.76 3.19 -24.91
N GLY A 64 4.06 2.30 -23.96
CA GLY A 64 5.37 2.19 -23.32
C GLY A 64 5.64 3.27 -22.26
N VAL A 65 4.63 4.03 -21.84
CA VAL A 65 4.81 5.06 -20.81
C VAL A 65 4.93 4.40 -19.44
N ARG A 66 6.07 4.61 -18.80
CA ARG A 66 6.38 4.11 -17.45
C ARG A 66 5.68 4.96 -16.38
N THR A 67 4.94 4.29 -15.51
CA THR A 67 4.33 4.88 -14.31
C THR A 67 4.84 4.13 -13.07
N ILE A 68 5.40 4.85 -12.10
CA ILE A 68 5.73 4.28 -10.79
C ILE A 68 4.42 4.13 -10.00
N ILE A 69 4.13 2.91 -9.55
CA ILE A 69 2.96 2.59 -8.73
C ILE A 69 3.30 2.75 -7.25
N GLU A 70 4.40 2.14 -6.82
CA GLU A 70 4.74 2.02 -5.40
C GLU A 70 6.26 1.93 -5.23
N SER A 71 6.81 2.63 -4.24
CA SER A 71 8.19 2.43 -3.80
C SER A 71 8.22 1.39 -2.68
N LEU A 72 9.13 0.44 -2.79
CA LEU A 72 9.27 -0.69 -1.87
C LEU A 72 10.62 -0.57 -1.15
N SER A 73 10.59 -0.59 0.18
CA SER A 73 11.77 -0.51 1.04
C SER A 73 11.98 -1.81 1.80
N GLU A 74 12.98 -1.85 2.67
CA GLU A 74 13.17 -2.95 3.62
C GLU A 74 11.84 -3.30 4.33
N GLN A 75 11.57 -4.60 4.47
CA GLN A 75 10.35 -5.19 5.00
C GLN A 75 9.08 -4.98 4.14
N SER A 76 9.15 -4.28 3.01
CA SER A 76 8.02 -4.24 2.08
C SER A 76 7.74 -5.63 1.52
N ILE A 77 6.44 -5.97 1.43
CA ILE A 77 5.94 -7.21 0.86
C ILE A 77 5.34 -6.91 -0.51
N PHE A 78 5.63 -7.76 -1.49
CA PHE A 78 5.05 -7.71 -2.82
C PHE A 78 4.72 -9.12 -3.33
N GLY A 79 4.01 -9.21 -4.45
CA GLY A 79 3.60 -10.49 -5.04
C GLY A 79 2.17 -10.44 -5.58
N VAL A 80 1.72 -11.54 -6.19
CA VAL A 80 0.46 -11.57 -6.94
C VAL A 80 -0.77 -11.20 -6.10
N PHE A 81 -0.76 -11.53 -4.81
CA PHE A 81 -1.82 -11.16 -3.86
C PHE A 81 -1.98 -9.64 -3.67
N PHE A 82 -0.92 -8.90 -3.94
CA PHE A 82 -0.82 -7.47 -3.68
C PHE A 82 -0.86 -6.63 -4.96
N THR A 83 -0.82 -7.28 -6.12
CA THR A 83 -0.94 -6.66 -7.44
C THR A 83 -2.36 -6.81 -7.96
N PHE A 84 -3.17 -5.77 -7.81
CA PHE A 84 -4.54 -5.72 -8.33
C PHE A 84 -4.57 -5.43 -9.84
N SER A 85 -3.85 -6.24 -10.64
CA SER A 85 -3.95 -6.13 -12.10
C SER A 85 -5.24 -6.81 -12.57
N ALA A 86 -6.23 -5.99 -12.94
CA ALA A 86 -7.48 -6.44 -13.53
C ALA A 86 -7.37 -6.68 -15.05
N SER A 87 -6.22 -6.43 -15.68
CA SER A 87 -6.08 -6.45 -17.13
C SER A 87 -4.73 -7.00 -17.59
N PRO A 88 -4.70 -7.99 -18.50
CA PRO A 88 -3.47 -8.49 -19.12
C PRO A 88 -2.78 -7.46 -20.03
N ARG A 89 -3.34 -6.25 -20.20
CA ARG A 89 -2.78 -5.18 -21.05
C ARG A 89 -1.75 -4.29 -20.36
N ASN A 90 -1.58 -4.43 -19.05
CA ASN A 90 -0.61 -3.66 -18.29
C ASN A 90 0.51 -4.58 -17.83
N ASN A 91 1.74 -4.32 -18.29
CA ASN A 91 2.91 -5.00 -17.75
C ASN A 91 3.29 -4.33 -16.44
N ILE A 92 3.24 -5.06 -15.34
CA ILE A 92 3.68 -4.60 -14.02
C ILE A 92 4.95 -5.35 -13.68
N GLU A 93 5.99 -4.61 -13.33
CA GLU A 93 7.29 -5.16 -12.97
C GLU A 93 7.77 -4.57 -11.65
N ILE A 94 8.69 -5.27 -11.01
CA ILE A 94 9.44 -4.75 -9.87
C ILE A 94 10.90 -4.66 -10.28
N VAL A 95 11.46 -3.46 -10.15
CA VAL A 95 12.85 -3.17 -10.52
C VAL A 95 13.63 -2.75 -9.28
N ALA A 96 14.84 -3.29 -9.13
CA ALA A 96 15.74 -2.92 -8.05
C ALA A 96 16.30 -1.50 -8.29
N GLU A 97 16.05 -0.55 -7.40
CA GLU A 97 16.68 0.79 -7.48
C GLU A 97 18.10 0.77 -6.92
N THR A 98 18.35 -0.14 -5.98
CA THR A 98 19.67 -0.37 -5.35
C THR A 98 19.99 -1.86 -5.37
N ASP A 99 21.17 -2.27 -4.91
CA ASP A 99 21.43 -3.68 -4.65
C ASP A 99 20.44 -4.19 -3.59
N CYS A 100 19.66 -5.22 -3.97
CA CYS A 100 18.58 -5.76 -3.16
C CYS A 100 18.86 -7.21 -2.77
N GLU A 101 18.46 -7.58 -1.55
CA GLU A 101 18.31 -8.97 -1.13
C GLU A 101 16.83 -9.23 -0.87
N ILE A 102 16.28 -10.23 -1.55
CA ILE A 102 14.85 -10.53 -1.57
C ILE A 102 14.64 -11.95 -1.09
N MET A 103 13.71 -12.13 -0.15
CA MET A 103 13.21 -13.44 0.24
C MET A 103 11.92 -13.74 -0.51
N PHE A 104 11.90 -14.85 -1.25
CA PHE A 104 10.69 -15.34 -1.91
C PHE A 104 10.09 -16.53 -1.17
N LEU A 105 8.78 -16.45 -0.99
CA LEU A 105 7.93 -17.50 -0.46
C LEU A 105 6.97 -17.94 -1.57
N LYS A 106 6.87 -19.24 -1.82
CA LYS A 106 5.85 -19.76 -2.74
C LYS A 106 4.48 -19.67 -2.07
N ARG A 107 3.47 -19.24 -2.81
CA ARG A 107 2.09 -19.18 -2.31
C ARG A 107 1.63 -20.53 -1.76
N SER A 108 1.89 -21.61 -2.50
CA SER A 108 1.53 -22.98 -2.08
C SER A 108 2.03 -23.30 -0.67
N GLU A 109 3.25 -22.87 -0.35
CA GLU A 109 3.88 -23.16 0.93
C GLU A 109 3.32 -22.33 2.08
N ILE A 110 2.79 -21.13 1.79
CA ILE A 110 2.09 -20.28 2.75
C ILE A 110 0.67 -20.78 3.01
N THR A 111 -0.02 -21.28 1.97
CA THR A 111 -1.44 -21.66 2.10
C THR A 111 -1.67 -23.13 2.41
N LYS A 112 -0.65 -23.99 2.28
CA LYS A 112 -0.79 -25.43 2.58
C LYS A 112 -1.07 -25.66 4.06
N ARG A 113 -1.76 -26.75 4.39
CA ARG A 113 -1.83 -27.19 5.78
C ARG A 113 -0.43 -27.58 6.23
N CYS A 114 0.07 -26.95 7.29
CA CYS A 114 1.33 -27.38 7.91
C CYS A 114 1.12 -28.78 8.51
N GLU A 115 1.95 -29.75 8.13
CA GLU A 115 1.89 -31.13 8.62
C GLU A 115 2.05 -31.20 10.14
N ASN A 116 2.84 -30.30 10.71
CA ASN A 116 3.08 -30.16 12.14
C ASN A 116 1.99 -29.34 12.86
N ALA A 117 0.92 -28.94 12.16
CA ALA A 117 -0.18 -28.11 12.68
C ALA A 117 0.30 -26.89 13.48
N CYS A 118 1.41 -26.27 13.06
CA CYS A 118 2.04 -25.21 13.83
C CYS A 118 1.13 -23.98 13.93
N ARG A 119 0.89 -23.51 15.15
CA ARG A 119 0.09 -22.30 15.42
C ARG A 119 0.63 -21.07 14.69
N CYS A 120 1.95 -20.94 14.59
CA CYS A 120 2.61 -19.84 13.87
C CYS A 120 2.26 -19.79 12.37
N HIS A 121 1.93 -20.93 11.76
CA HIS A 121 1.49 -20.95 10.37
C HIS A 121 0.12 -20.28 10.20
N THR A 122 -0.82 -20.60 11.10
CA THR A 122 -2.13 -19.96 11.13
C THR A 122 -1.99 -18.44 11.31
N THR A 123 -1.11 -17.99 12.21
CA THR A 123 -0.86 -16.56 12.44
C THR A 123 -0.36 -15.85 11.17
N VAL A 124 0.54 -16.46 10.41
CA VAL A 124 1.02 -15.86 9.15
C VAL A 124 -0.08 -15.80 8.08
N VAL A 125 -0.93 -16.82 7.99
CA VAL A 125 -2.09 -16.81 7.08
C VAL A 125 -3.10 -15.73 7.50
N GLU A 126 -3.37 -15.58 8.79
CA GLU A 126 -4.21 -14.51 9.34
C GLU A 126 -3.64 -13.13 9.01
N ASN A 127 -2.33 -12.92 9.22
CA ASN A 127 -1.65 -11.68 8.87
C ASN A 127 -1.75 -11.39 7.35
N LEU A 128 -1.56 -12.41 6.50
CA LEU A 128 -1.74 -12.25 5.05
C LEU A 128 -3.18 -11.82 4.69
N LEU A 129 -4.19 -12.44 5.30
CA LEU A 129 -5.60 -12.07 5.11
C LEU A 129 -5.90 -10.66 5.61
N SER A 130 -5.32 -10.24 6.73
CA SER A 130 -5.43 -8.86 7.22
C SER A 130 -4.84 -7.87 6.23
N LEU A 131 -3.64 -8.13 5.69
CA LEU A 131 -3.01 -7.27 4.68
C LEU A 131 -3.84 -7.18 3.40
N MET A 132 -4.41 -8.29 2.94
CA MET A 132 -5.32 -8.30 1.78
C MET A 132 -6.58 -7.50 2.07
N SER A 133 -7.14 -7.63 3.28
CA SER A 133 -8.33 -6.90 3.71
C SER A 133 -8.08 -5.40 3.79
N GLU A 134 -6.94 -4.97 4.34
CA GLU A 134 -6.52 -3.56 4.37
C GLU A 134 -6.42 -2.97 2.96
N LYS A 135 -5.82 -3.72 2.03
CA LYS A 135 -5.75 -3.27 0.63
C LYS A 135 -7.13 -3.20 -0.03
N ALA A 136 -8.02 -4.16 0.25
CA ALA A 136 -9.40 -4.13 -0.25
C ALA A 136 -10.20 -2.94 0.31
N ILE A 137 -10.06 -2.64 1.61
CA ILE A 137 -10.66 -1.46 2.24
C ILE A 137 -10.15 -0.18 1.57
N SER A 138 -8.84 -0.06 1.34
CA SER A 138 -8.27 1.10 0.64
C SER A 138 -8.79 1.28 -0.78
N LEU A 139 -9.07 0.18 -1.50
CA LEU A 139 -9.71 0.24 -2.81
C LEU A 139 -11.17 0.73 -2.71
N THR A 140 -11.93 0.23 -1.74
CA THR A 140 -13.31 0.66 -1.50
C THR A 140 -13.39 2.14 -1.15
N GLU A 141 -12.54 2.62 -0.25
CA GLU A 141 -12.39 4.05 0.07
C GLU A 141 -12.06 4.90 -1.16
N ARG A 142 -11.17 4.40 -2.01
CA ARG A 142 -10.85 5.10 -3.27
C ARG A 142 -12.07 5.18 -4.18
N ILE A 143 -12.86 4.12 -4.27
CA ILE A 143 -14.12 4.11 -5.03
C ILE A 143 -15.10 5.11 -4.43
N GLU A 144 -15.26 5.12 -3.10
CA GLU A 144 -16.12 6.06 -2.38
C GLU A 144 -15.76 7.50 -2.71
N VAL A 145 -14.49 7.88 -2.58
CA VAL A 145 -13.99 9.21 -2.95
C VAL A 145 -14.27 9.50 -4.42
N LEU A 146 -13.89 8.62 -5.34
CA LEU A 146 -14.01 8.89 -6.78
C LEU A 146 -15.46 8.92 -7.27
N SER A 147 -16.38 8.25 -6.57
CA SER A 147 -17.81 8.22 -6.87
C SER A 147 -18.55 9.52 -6.51
N GLN A 148 -17.93 10.39 -5.70
CA GLN A 148 -18.52 11.67 -5.33
C GLN A 148 -18.70 12.57 -6.58
N ARG A 149 -19.83 13.29 -6.63
CA ARG A 149 -20.25 14.05 -7.83
C ARG A 149 -19.45 15.33 -8.03
N THR A 150 -19.10 16.02 -6.95
CA THR A 150 -18.42 17.31 -7.00
C THR A 150 -16.99 17.23 -6.49
N ILE A 151 -16.15 18.18 -6.90
CA ILE A 151 -14.76 18.28 -6.40
C ILE A 151 -14.75 18.55 -4.88
N GLU A 152 -15.75 19.28 -4.38
CA GLU A 152 -15.94 19.57 -2.96
C GLU A 152 -16.19 18.29 -2.18
N ASP A 153 -17.16 17.48 -2.60
CA ASP A 153 -17.50 16.21 -1.96
C ASP A 153 -16.33 15.22 -2.02
N LYS A 154 -15.63 15.15 -3.17
CA LYS A 154 -14.41 14.34 -3.34
C LYS A 154 -13.34 14.71 -2.31
N LEU A 155 -13.12 16.02 -2.14
CA LEU A 155 -12.12 16.53 -1.21
C LEU A 155 -12.52 16.22 0.23
N ILE A 156 -13.76 16.51 0.63
CA ILE A 156 -14.24 16.25 1.99
C ILE A 156 -14.20 14.76 2.32
N SER A 157 -14.72 13.88 1.44
CA SER A 157 -14.66 12.43 1.62
C SER A 157 -13.21 11.94 1.79
N CYS A 158 -12.28 12.40 0.94
CA CYS A 158 -10.87 12.04 1.04
C CYS A 158 -10.24 12.50 2.37
N LEU A 159 -10.53 13.73 2.80
CA LEU A 159 -9.98 14.27 4.04
C LEU A 159 -10.59 13.58 5.28
N SER A 160 -11.87 13.25 5.27
CA SER A 160 -12.53 12.48 6.34
C SER A 160 -11.90 11.10 6.51
N ILE A 161 -11.62 10.38 5.43
CA ILE A 161 -10.94 9.07 5.49
C ILE A 161 -9.53 9.21 6.08
N ILE A 162 -8.79 10.27 5.72
CA ILE A 162 -7.46 10.54 6.29
C ILE A 162 -7.56 10.82 7.79
N GLU A 163 -8.57 11.59 8.21
CA GLU A 163 -8.83 11.92 9.61
C GLU A 163 -9.18 10.67 10.43
N GLU A 164 -10.08 9.81 9.95
CA GLU A 164 -10.47 8.55 10.60
C GLU A 164 -9.30 7.58 10.79
N LYS A 165 -8.35 7.58 9.85
CA LYS A 165 -7.13 6.77 9.94
C LYS A 165 -6.02 7.39 10.77
N THR A 166 -6.18 8.66 11.17
CA THR A 166 -5.19 9.33 11.97
C THR A 166 -5.32 8.87 13.43
N PRO A 167 -4.24 8.38 14.07
CA PRO A 167 -4.31 7.94 15.47
C PRO A 167 -4.78 9.06 16.39
N THR A 168 -5.60 8.71 17.38
CA THR A 168 -6.10 9.64 18.40
C THR A 168 -4.98 10.49 18.99
N GLY A 169 -5.19 11.81 19.08
CA GLY A 169 -4.21 12.76 19.58
C GLY A 169 -3.17 13.23 18.57
N LYS A 170 -3.21 12.76 17.31
CA LYS A 170 -2.39 13.30 16.22
C LYS A 170 -3.24 14.19 15.30
N THR A 171 -2.63 15.27 14.80
CA THR A 171 -3.28 16.12 13.79
C THR A 171 -3.21 15.45 12.42
N PRO A 172 -4.34 15.29 11.70
CA PRO A 172 -4.33 14.67 10.39
C PRO A 172 -3.54 15.51 9.38
N GLN A 173 -2.88 14.82 8.45
CA GLN A 173 -2.03 15.44 7.44
C GLN A 173 -2.33 14.87 6.07
N ILE A 174 -2.46 15.76 5.08
CA ILE A 174 -2.53 15.39 3.67
C ILE A 174 -1.16 14.81 3.28
N PRO A 175 -1.07 13.53 2.88
CA PRO A 175 0.20 12.90 2.55
C PRO A 175 0.74 13.33 1.17
N PHE A 176 -0.05 14.14 0.44
CA PHE A 176 0.20 14.55 -0.93
C PHE A 176 0.58 16.03 -1.04
N THR A 177 1.29 16.37 -2.11
CA THR A 177 1.30 17.75 -2.61
C THR A 177 -0.06 18.09 -3.22
N THR A 178 -0.37 19.37 -3.42
CA THR A 178 -1.63 19.76 -4.09
C THR A 178 -1.77 19.15 -5.49
N THR A 179 -0.66 18.99 -6.22
CA THR A 179 -0.64 18.34 -7.53
C THR A 179 -0.94 16.85 -7.41
N ALA A 180 -0.24 16.14 -6.51
CA ALA A 180 -0.51 14.73 -6.29
C ALA A 180 -1.94 14.49 -5.76
N LEU A 181 -2.50 15.42 -4.98
CA LEU A 181 -3.89 15.37 -4.55
C LEU A 181 -4.87 15.57 -5.71
N SER A 182 -4.59 16.48 -6.65
CA SER A 182 -5.45 16.64 -7.83
C SER A 182 -5.43 15.40 -8.73
N ASP A 183 -4.26 14.77 -8.87
CA ASP A 183 -4.11 13.53 -9.62
C ASP A 183 -4.84 12.37 -8.91
N TYR A 184 -4.71 12.29 -7.58
CA TYR A 184 -5.38 11.30 -6.75
C TYR A 184 -6.91 11.39 -6.83
N LEU A 185 -7.46 12.61 -6.82
CA LEU A 185 -8.91 12.87 -6.92
C LEU A 185 -9.44 12.84 -8.36
N CYS A 186 -8.55 12.70 -9.35
CA CYS A 186 -8.87 12.77 -10.78
C CYS A 186 -9.57 14.09 -11.17
N VAL A 187 -9.03 15.24 -10.74
CA VAL A 187 -9.60 16.58 -10.98
C VAL A 187 -8.56 17.58 -11.48
N ASN A 188 -9.01 18.65 -12.12
CA ASN A 188 -8.13 19.75 -12.50
C ASN A 188 -7.57 20.46 -11.26
N ARG A 189 -6.24 20.63 -11.19
CA ARG A 189 -5.54 21.30 -10.08
C ARG A 189 -6.10 22.69 -9.76
N SER A 190 -6.37 23.51 -10.78
CA SER A 190 -6.92 24.86 -10.59
C SER A 190 -8.35 24.84 -10.03
N ALA A 191 -9.16 23.85 -10.42
CA ALA A 191 -10.52 23.70 -9.89
C ALA A 191 -10.49 23.24 -8.43
N LEU A 192 -9.61 22.29 -8.08
CA LEU A 192 -9.38 21.87 -6.70
C LEU A 192 -8.95 23.05 -5.81
N GLN A 193 -8.03 23.89 -6.29
CA GLN A 193 -7.59 25.07 -5.55
C GLN A 193 -8.73 26.06 -5.29
N ARG A 194 -9.63 26.29 -6.26
CA ARG A 194 -10.82 27.14 -6.05
C ARG A 194 -11.74 26.59 -4.97
N VAL A 195 -11.98 25.28 -4.98
CA VAL A 195 -12.78 24.60 -3.94
C VAL A 195 -12.13 24.71 -2.57
N ILE A 196 -10.81 24.50 -2.46
CA ILE A 196 -10.09 24.67 -1.19
C ILE A 196 -10.24 26.12 -0.68
N THR A 197 -10.08 27.12 -1.54
CA THR A 197 -10.24 28.53 -1.15
C THR A 197 -11.66 28.83 -0.69
N LYS A 198 -12.68 28.30 -1.39
CA LYS A 198 -14.08 28.43 -1.01
C LYS A 198 -14.35 27.80 0.36
N LEU A 199 -13.96 26.54 0.58
CA LEU A 199 -14.16 25.87 1.87
C LEU A 199 -13.42 26.56 3.03
N LYS A 200 -12.30 27.22 2.73
CA LYS A 200 -11.59 28.09 3.69
C LYS A 200 -12.35 29.37 4.00
N SER A 201 -12.91 30.05 2.98
CA SER A 201 -13.70 31.26 3.21
C SER A 201 -14.99 30.96 3.96
N ASP A 202 -15.57 29.78 3.73
CA ASP A 202 -16.81 29.33 4.35
C ASP A 202 -16.57 28.79 5.78
N GLY A 203 -15.32 28.75 6.24
CA GLY A 203 -14.95 28.26 7.57
C GLY A 203 -15.03 26.75 7.73
N ILE A 204 -15.36 25.99 6.68
CA ILE A 204 -15.53 24.53 6.75
C ILE A 204 -14.19 23.79 6.82
N LEU A 205 -13.15 24.35 6.19
CA LEU A 205 -11.85 23.69 6.06
C LEU A 205 -10.71 24.65 6.40
N THR A 206 -9.86 24.26 7.34
CA THR A 206 -8.56 24.93 7.55
C THR A 206 -7.44 24.03 7.03
N ILE A 207 -6.47 24.61 6.31
CA ILE A 207 -5.26 23.90 5.88
C ILE A 207 -4.05 24.79 6.12
N SER A 208 -3.12 24.29 6.93
CA SER A 208 -1.81 24.92 7.20
C SER A 208 -0.68 23.95 6.90
N LYS A 209 0.16 24.30 5.92
CA LYS A 209 1.14 23.40 5.30
C LYS A 209 0.47 22.14 4.74
N ARG A 210 0.49 21.04 5.50
CA ARG A 210 -0.17 19.77 5.17
C ARG A 210 -1.20 19.35 6.22
N ARG A 211 -1.28 20.04 7.36
CA ARG A 211 -2.26 19.77 8.40
C ARG A 211 -3.59 20.40 8.01
N PHE A 212 -4.68 19.69 8.29
CA PHE A 212 -6.02 20.19 8.04
C PHE A 212 -6.94 19.91 9.22
N HIS A 213 -8.03 20.67 9.29
CA HIS A 213 -9.17 20.39 10.15
C HIS A 213 -10.44 20.66 9.35
N ILE A 214 -11.38 19.73 9.42
CA ILE A 214 -12.73 19.88 8.88
C ILE A 214 -13.62 20.26 10.05
N LEU A 215 -14.26 21.43 9.98
CA LEU A 215 -15.29 21.81 10.94
C LEU A 215 -16.57 21.07 10.56
N ARG A 216 -17.07 20.24 11.47
CA ARG A 216 -18.38 19.59 11.32
C ARG A 216 -19.37 20.33 12.20
N ASN A 217 -20.63 20.44 11.77
CA ASN A 217 -21.68 21.14 12.54
C ASN A 217 -21.87 20.59 13.98
N SER A 218 -21.31 19.43 14.32
CA SER A 218 -21.27 18.88 15.69
C SER A 218 -20.34 19.64 16.64
N ASP A 219 -19.45 20.51 16.14
CA ASP A 219 -18.49 21.28 16.96
C ASP A 219 -19.03 22.68 17.34
N ILE A 220 -20.29 22.97 17.03
CA ILE A 220 -20.94 24.29 17.26
C ILE A 220 -21.79 24.30 18.54
N ASP A 221 -22.00 23.14 19.17
CA ASP A 221 -22.86 22.97 20.36
C ASP A 221 -22.10 22.63 21.67
N ASP A 222 -20.76 22.74 21.70
CA ASP A 222 -19.92 22.73 22.92
C ASP A 222 -19.20 24.08 23.11
#